data_AF-A0A936XJF1-F1
#
_entry.id   AF-A0A936XJF1-F1
#
_cell.length_a   1.000
_cell.length_b   1.000
_cell.length_c   1.000
_cell.angle_alpha   90.00
_cell.angle_beta   90.00
_cell.angle_gamma   90.00
#
_symmetry.space_group_name_H-M   'P 1'
#
loop_
_entity.id
_entity.type
_entity.pdbx_description
1 polymer ?
#
loop_
_entity_poly.entity_id
_entity_poly.type
_entity_poly.pdbx_seq_one_letter_code
_entity_poly.pdbx_strand_id
1 'polypeptide(L)'
;MAAHKTPEIRWSATGVLANYVSPVLEEYFKGIIQSDADSIVIVNAIEGLGLNGTESSVELLMEVFKKSRDGQVRGTIIASLRSIYLRNALSEACRSKLFTFIGNSYPFFQGFWNDIKKAKPASKLNWPETAAGQLATNNLNLIFGHSDEIDFHIQIEKMNSHFIRYINVTAIYKTGNSPFSKYYTPGEFYLSENKLFDSLFDKTKQMRPDAYTAQITGLIDTTLIPKLTGRIEMWHALGTMPFSEFETNQATILQVLFGTDRDFVVAPMLTTGIDRLAGNPDKNKYIDFVIQKWENCKVESFKIKNYLAEQKINS
;
A
#
# COMPACT_ATOMS: atom_id res chain seq x y z
N MET A 1 20.22 -38.36 -12.60
CA MET A 1 20.05 -36.91 -12.85
C MET A 1 20.51 -36.17 -11.62
N ALA A 2 21.31 -35.11 -11.76
CA ALA A 2 21.73 -34.34 -10.59
C ALA A 2 20.51 -33.65 -9.95
N ALA A 3 20.36 -33.74 -8.63
CA ALA A 3 19.16 -33.31 -7.90
C ALA A 3 18.77 -31.83 -8.12
N HIS A 4 19.74 -30.97 -8.47
CA HIS A 4 19.52 -29.56 -8.81
C HIS A 4 18.80 -29.35 -10.16
N LYS A 5 18.57 -30.40 -10.96
CA LYS A 5 17.83 -30.31 -12.23
C LYS A 5 16.32 -30.51 -12.08
N THR A 6 15.84 -30.91 -10.90
CA THR A 6 14.42 -31.09 -10.61
C THR A 6 13.78 -29.72 -10.34
N PRO A 7 12.77 -29.28 -11.12
CA PRO A 7 12.17 -27.94 -10.99
C PRO A 7 11.77 -27.59 -9.55
N GLU A 8 11.19 -28.53 -8.82
CA GLU A 8 10.69 -28.34 -7.46
C GLU A 8 11.80 -28.02 -6.45
N ILE A 9 12.97 -28.65 -6.61
CA ILE A 9 14.15 -28.37 -5.80
C ILE A 9 14.68 -26.97 -6.13
N ARG A 10 14.68 -26.57 -7.41
CA ARG A 10 15.10 -25.22 -7.79
C ARG A 10 14.15 -24.17 -7.26
N TRP A 11 12.83 -24.38 -7.37
CA TRP A 11 11.80 -23.49 -6.82
C TRP A 11 11.99 -23.29 -5.32
N SER A 12 12.12 -24.40 -4.59
CA SER A 12 12.27 -24.37 -3.13
C SER A 12 13.58 -23.70 -2.72
N ALA A 13 14.69 -24.05 -3.37
CA ALA A 13 15.99 -23.46 -3.05
C ALA A 13 16.01 -21.95 -3.34
N THR A 14 15.56 -21.51 -4.52
CA THR A 14 15.48 -20.06 -4.81
C THR A 14 14.51 -19.33 -3.90
N GLY A 15 13.36 -19.92 -3.61
CA GLY A 15 12.38 -19.32 -2.70
C GLY A 15 12.92 -19.15 -1.29
N VAL A 16 13.69 -20.11 -0.77
CA VAL A 16 14.35 -19.97 0.53
C VAL A 16 15.41 -18.88 0.47
N LEU A 17 16.28 -18.89 -0.55
CA LEU A 17 17.36 -17.92 -0.70
C LEU A 17 16.84 -16.48 -0.86
N ALA A 18 15.69 -16.30 -1.51
CA ALA A 18 15.07 -14.99 -1.74
C ALA A 18 14.68 -14.25 -0.45
N ASN A 19 14.68 -14.93 0.70
CA ASN A 19 14.42 -14.32 2.02
C ASN A 19 15.66 -13.73 2.69
N TYR A 20 16.82 -13.73 2.03
CA TYR A 20 18.08 -13.26 2.62
C TYR A 20 18.69 -12.12 1.81
N VAL A 21 19.19 -11.11 2.52
CA VAL A 21 19.96 -10.01 1.94
C VAL A 21 21.43 -10.37 1.87
N SER A 22 22.00 -10.39 0.67
CA SER A 22 23.43 -10.65 0.48
C SER A 22 23.90 -10.20 -0.90
N PRO A 23 25.06 -9.51 -1.02
CA PRO A 23 25.65 -9.16 -2.31
C PRO A 23 25.94 -10.39 -3.20
N VAL A 24 26.29 -11.53 -2.59
CA VAL A 24 26.53 -12.78 -3.31
C VAL A 24 25.22 -13.32 -3.89
N LEU A 25 24.14 -13.23 -3.12
CA LEU A 25 22.81 -13.64 -3.59
C LEU A 25 22.26 -12.68 -4.65
N GLU A 26 22.61 -11.39 -4.58
CA GLU A 26 22.24 -10.43 -5.62
C GLU A 26 22.74 -10.87 -6.99
N GLU A 27 24.04 -11.10 -7.13
CA GLU A 27 24.63 -11.56 -8.40
C GLU A 27 24.06 -12.90 -8.86
N TYR A 28 23.82 -13.82 -7.91
CA TYR A 28 23.14 -15.08 -8.20
C TYR A 28 21.74 -14.87 -8.79
N PHE A 29 20.92 -14.01 -8.18
CA PHE A 29 19.57 -13.72 -8.68
C PHE A 29 19.59 -12.99 -10.02
N LYS A 30 20.54 -12.07 -10.25
CA LYS A 30 20.73 -11.43 -11.56
C LYS A 30 20.98 -12.48 -12.65
N GLY A 31 21.85 -13.44 -12.36
CA GLY A 31 22.14 -14.57 -13.25
C GLY A 31 20.89 -15.41 -13.55
N ILE A 32 20.09 -15.74 -12.54
CA ILE A 32 18.84 -16.50 -12.72
C ILE A 32 17.87 -15.76 -13.65
N ILE A 33 17.60 -14.48 -13.40
CA ILE A 33 16.60 -13.72 -14.16
C ILE A 33 16.98 -13.63 -15.65
N GLN A 34 18.28 -13.63 -15.95
CA GLN A 34 18.79 -13.53 -17.32
C GLN A 34 18.86 -14.88 -18.05
N SER A 35 18.95 -16.01 -17.34
CA SER A 35 19.31 -17.30 -17.94
C SER A 35 18.34 -18.46 -17.67
N ASP A 36 17.53 -18.40 -16.61
CA ASP A 36 16.54 -19.43 -16.33
C ASP A 36 15.31 -19.26 -17.26
N ALA A 37 14.67 -20.37 -17.59
CA ALA A 37 13.45 -20.41 -18.42
C ALA A 37 12.19 -20.64 -17.59
N ASP A 38 12.34 -21.03 -16.32
CA ASP A 38 11.26 -21.34 -15.40
C ASP A 38 10.78 -20.07 -14.70
N SER A 39 9.53 -19.69 -14.97
CA SER A 39 8.94 -18.46 -14.45
C SER A 39 8.87 -18.42 -12.92
N ILE A 40 8.74 -19.57 -12.23
CA ILE A 40 8.70 -19.61 -10.76
C ILE A 40 10.07 -19.29 -10.19
N VAL A 41 11.13 -19.87 -10.75
CA VAL A 41 12.52 -19.58 -10.34
C VAL A 41 12.85 -18.10 -10.58
N ILE A 42 12.44 -17.57 -11.73
CA ILE A 42 12.62 -16.15 -12.09
C ILE A 42 11.86 -15.24 -11.11
N VAL A 43 10.61 -15.56 -10.78
CA VAL A 43 9.80 -14.82 -9.81
C VAL A 43 10.46 -14.78 -8.44
N ASN A 44 10.92 -15.92 -7.92
CA ASN A 44 11.64 -15.97 -6.64
C ASN A 44 12.92 -15.12 -6.67
N ALA A 45 13.68 -15.16 -7.77
CA ALA A 45 14.87 -14.32 -7.92
C ALA A 45 14.54 -12.82 -7.98
N ILE A 46 13.41 -12.44 -8.61
CA ILE A 46 12.91 -11.06 -8.61
C ILE A 46 12.50 -10.60 -7.20
N GLU A 47 11.91 -11.48 -6.41
CA GLU A 47 11.61 -11.20 -5.00
C GLU A 47 12.90 -11.02 -4.19
N GLY A 48 13.89 -11.87 -4.40
CA GLY A 48 15.22 -11.75 -3.77
C GLY A 48 15.97 -10.47 -4.15
N LEU A 49 15.99 -10.08 -5.43
CA LEU A 49 16.51 -8.76 -5.85
C LEU A 49 15.67 -7.61 -5.28
N GLY A 50 14.36 -7.81 -5.24
CA GLY A 50 13.44 -6.93 -4.53
C GLY A 50 13.89 -6.69 -3.11
N LEU A 51 14.23 -7.75 -2.37
CA LEU A 51 14.68 -7.68 -0.99
C LEU A 51 16.03 -6.95 -0.85
N ASN A 52 17.03 -7.28 -1.68
CA ASN A 52 18.32 -6.57 -1.68
C ASN A 52 18.15 -5.06 -1.98
N GLY A 53 17.32 -4.73 -2.98
CA GLY A 53 16.89 -3.38 -3.30
C GLY A 53 17.98 -2.38 -3.65
N THR A 54 19.12 -2.84 -4.16
CA THR A 54 20.19 -1.97 -4.64
C THR A 54 19.75 -1.20 -5.90
N GLU A 55 20.43 -0.09 -6.21
CA GLU A 55 20.16 0.63 -7.47
C GLU A 55 20.41 -0.27 -8.70
N SER A 56 21.40 -1.15 -8.63
CA SER A 56 21.67 -2.15 -9.66
C SER A 56 20.49 -3.12 -9.83
N SER A 57 19.87 -3.56 -8.73
CA SER A 57 18.65 -4.37 -8.76
C SER A 57 17.50 -3.61 -9.43
N VAL A 58 17.32 -2.33 -9.11
CA VAL A 58 16.29 -1.49 -9.73
C VAL A 58 16.47 -1.40 -11.25
N GLU A 59 17.68 -1.11 -11.71
CA GLU A 59 17.98 -0.95 -13.13
C GLU A 59 17.73 -2.26 -13.90
N LEU A 60 18.20 -3.40 -13.38
CA LEU A 60 17.96 -4.70 -14.00
C LEU A 60 16.47 -5.03 -14.06
N LEU A 61 15.74 -4.86 -12.94
CA LEU A 61 14.31 -5.16 -12.89
C LEU A 61 13.51 -4.30 -13.89
N MET A 62 13.85 -3.02 -14.03
CA MET A 62 13.24 -2.14 -15.03
C MET A 62 13.53 -2.59 -16.47
N GLU A 63 14.75 -3.08 -16.74
CA GLU A 63 15.11 -3.63 -18.05
C GLU A 63 14.34 -4.92 -18.35
N VAL A 64 14.29 -5.85 -17.39
CA VAL A 64 13.61 -7.15 -17.52
C VAL A 64 12.11 -6.94 -17.76
N PHE A 65 11.48 -5.99 -17.07
CA PHE A 65 10.08 -5.66 -17.29
C PHE A 65 9.79 -5.18 -18.71
N LYS A 66 10.71 -4.45 -19.35
CA LYS A 66 10.52 -4.00 -20.75
C LYS A 66 10.61 -5.16 -21.74
N LYS A 67 11.40 -6.19 -21.43
CA LYS A 67 11.64 -7.36 -22.30
C LYS A 67 10.63 -8.48 -22.08
N SER A 68 10.18 -8.68 -20.85
CA SER A 68 9.26 -9.77 -20.49
C SER A 68 7.84 -9.51 -20.97
N ARG A 69 7.21 -10.54 -21.52
CA ARG A 69 5.76 -10.58 -21.84
C ARG A 69 4.95 -11.41 -20.86
N ASP A 70 5.62 -12.06 -19.90
CA ASP A 70 4.98 -12.88 -18.88
C ASP A 70 4.32 -11.98 -17.82
N GLY A 71 3.00 -12.13 -17.64
CA GLY A 71 2.23 -11.31 -16.73
C GLY A 71 2.59 -11.50 -15.25
N GLN A 72 2.97 -12.71 -14.84
CA GLN A 72 3.36 -13.02 -13.47
C GLN A 72 4.73 -12.40 -13.16
N VAL A 73 5.69 -12.56 -14.06
CA VAL A 73 7.02 -11.95 -13.95
C VAL A 73 6.88 -10.42 -13.88
N ARG A 74 6.12 -9.81 -14.81
CA ARG A 74 5.89 -8.37 -14.84
C ARG A 74 5.21 -7.87 -13.56
N GLY A 75 4.19 -8.57 -13.07
CA GLY A 75 3.49 -8.22 -11.82
C GLY A 75 4.42 -8.26 -10.62
N THR A 76 5.25 -9.30 -10.52
CA THR A 76 6.23 -9.46 -9.44
C THR A 76 7.29 -8.36 -9.50
N ILE A 77 7.78 -8.00 -10.69
CA ILE A 77 8.72 -6.88 -10.84
C ILE A 77 8.13 -5.57 -10.34
N ILE A 78 6.87 -5.26 -10.70
CA ILE A 78 6.23 -4.04 -10.21
C ILE A 78 6.07 -4.06 -8.69
N ALA A 79 5.71 -5.21 -8.11
CA ALA A 79 5.62 -5.37 -6.66
C ALA A 79 7.00 -5.16 -5.99
N SER A 80 8.05 -5.81 -6.49
CA SER A 80 9.43 -5.67 -6.00
C SER A 80 9.94 -4.24 -6.12
N LEU A 81 9.80 -3.61 -7.29
CA LEU A 81 10.21 -2.23 -7.54
C LEU A 81 9.46 -1.23 -6.65
N ARG A 82 8.14 -1.41 -6.47
CA ARG A 82 7.36 -0.64 -5.50
C ARG A 82 7.92 -0.82 -4.11
N SER A 83 8.18 -2.06 -3.72
CA SER A 83 8.73 -2.35 -2.41
C SER A 83 10.11 -1.69 -2.25
N ILE A 84 10.99 -1.72 -3.24
CA ILE A 84 12.29 -1.00 -3.21
C ILE A 84 12.10 0.52 -3.11
N TYR A 85 11.21 1.12 -3.91
CA TYR A 85 10.89 2.55 -3.86
C TYR A 85 10.45 2.99 -2.45
N LEU A 86 9.70 2.12 -1.78
CA LEU A 86 9.18 2.37 -0.45
C LEU A 86 10.19 2.09 0.67
N ARG A 87 11.23 1.26 0.44
CA ARG A 87 12.13 0.73 1.49
C ARG A 87 13.58 1.26 1.44
N ASN A 88 14.08 1.66 0.28
CA ASN A 88 15.54 1.85 0.08
C ASN A 88 15.94 3.33 -0.02
N ALA A 89 17.09 3.67 0.57
CA ALA A 89 17.74 4.96 0.33
C ALA A 89 18.40 4.92 -1.05
N LEU A 90 17.59 5.18 -2.07
CA LEU A 90 18.04 5.38 -3.43
C LEU A 90 18.56 6.81 -3.58
N SER A 91 19.52 7.02 -4.48
CA SER A 91 19.82 8.36 -4.96
C SER A 91 18.56 9.02 -5.52
N GLU A 92 18.47 10.34 -5.42
CA GLU A 92 17.32 11.09 -5.94
C GLU A 92 17.09 10.80 -7.44
N ALA A 93 18.17 10.59 -8.19
CA ALA A 93 18.11 10.19 -9.60
C ALA A 93 17.45 8.81 -9.78
N CYS A 94 17.86 7.80 -9.01
CA CYS A 94 17.26 6.46 -9.06
C CYS A 94 15.80 6.49 -8.58
N ARG A 95 15.51 7.22 -7.51
CA ARG A 95 14.16 7.44 -7.00
C ARG A 95 13.24 8.08 -8.04
N SER A 96 13.70 9.11 -8.75
CA SER A 96 12.94 9.78 -9.81
C SER A 96 12.66 8.88 -11.02
N LYS A 97 13.66 8.09 -11.45
CA LYS A 97 13.48 7.07 -12.50
C LYS A 97 12.45 6.02 -12.08
N LEU A 98 12.59 5.49 -10.87
CA LEU A 98 11.71 4.47 -10.32
C LEU A 98 10.29 4.99 -10.12
N PHE A 99 10.16 6.23 -9.64
CA PHE A 99 8.89 6.94 -9.52
C PHE A 99 8.19 7.07 -10.87
N THR A 100 8.90 7.51 -11.92
CA THR A 100 8.34 7.60 -13.28
C THR A 100 7.93 6.23 -13.83
N PHE A 101 8.75 5.21 -13.58
CA PHE A 101 8.53 3.85 -14.07
C PHE A 101 7.32 3.17 -13.41
N ILE A 102 7.23 3.27 -12.08
CA ILE A 102 6.11 2.76 -11.28
C ILE A 102 4.88 3.62 -11.52
N GLY A 103 4.98 4.94 -11.61
CA GLY A 103 3.84 5.84 -11.87
C GLY A 103 3.11 5.51 -13.18
N ASN A 104 3.84 5.07 -14.21
CA ASN A 104 3.29 4.60 -15.48
C ASN A 104 2.75 3.16 -15.42
N SER A 105 3.12 2.37 -14.42
CA SER A 105 2.81 0.93 -14.31
C SER A 105 1.90 0.57 -13.12
N TYR A 106 1.70 1.51 -12.20
CA TYR A 106 0.94 1.39 -10.96
C TYR A 106 0.06 2.64 -10.82
N PRO A 107 -1.17 2.60 -11.37
CA PRO A 107 -2.09 3.74 -11.39
C PRO A 107 -2.41 4.33 -10.01
N PHE A 108 -2.24 3.54 -8.94
CA PHE A 108 -2.76 3.87 -7.61
C PHE A 108 -1.96 4.96 -6.86
N PHE A 109 -0.71 5.27 -7.19
CA PHE A 109 0.11 6.18 -6.34
C PHE A 109 0.35 7.57 -6.94
N GLN A 110 0.90 7.67 -8.16
CA GLN A 110 1.10 8.99 -8.78
C GLN A 110 -0.18 9.49 -9.47
N GLY A 111 -1.00 8.57 -10.01
CA GLY A 111 -2.36 8.86 -10.46
C GLY A 111 -3.17 9.47 -9.33
N PHE A 112 -3.22 8.80 -8.18
CA PHE A 112 -3.96 9.26 -7.00
C PHE A 112 -3.64 10.70 -6.58
N TRP A 113 -2.39 11.06 -6.33
CA TRP A 113 -2.05 12.43 -5.90
C TRP A 113 -2.25 13.48 -7.01
N ASN A 114 -1.99 13.11 -8.27
CA ASN A 114 -2.30 14.00 -9.40
C ASN A 114 -3.81 14.12 -9.64
N ASP A 115 -4.58 13.10 -9.29
CA ASP A 115 -6.03 13.06 -9.48
C ASP A 115 -6.74 13.76 -8.32
N ILE A 116 -6.22 13.71 -7.08
CA ILE A 116 -6.64 14.59 -5.99
C ILE A 116 -6.54 16.06 -6.42
N LYS A 117 -5.43 16.47 -7.06
CA LYS A 117 -5.27 17.85 -7.55
C LYS A 117 -6.30 18.25 -8.61
N LYS A 118 -6.90 17.27 -9.30
CA LYS A 118 -7.97 17.48 -10.29
C LYS A 118 -9.37 17.24 -9.70
N ALA A 119 -9.47 16.86 -8.42
CA ALA A 119 -10.73 16.56 -7.78
C ALA A 119 -11.58 17.82 -7.73
N LYS A 120 -12.87 17.69 -8.09
CA LYS A 120 -13.79 18.81 -8.00
C LYS A 120 -14.22 19.00 -6.54
N PRO A 121 -14.14 20.22 -5.99
CA PRO A 121 -14.63 20.47 -4.63
C PRO A 121 -16.15 20.28 -4.57
N ALA A 122 -16.60 19.67 -3.50
CA ALA A 122 -18.00 19.58 -3.09
C ALA A 122 -18.13 20.02 -1.63
N SER A 123 -19.34 20.39 -1.22
CA SER A 123 -19.65 20.58 0.20
C SER A 123 -19.99 19.23 0.84
N LYS A 124 -19.81 19.13 2.15
CA LYS A 124 -20.19 17.94 2.94
C LYS A 124 -21.67 17.57 2.79
N LEU A 125 -22.55 18.53 2.52
CA LEU A 125 -23.99 18.30 2.41
C LEU A 125 -24.44 17.90 0.99
N ASN A 126 -23.69 18.31 -0.04
CA ASN A 126 -24.07 18.08 -1.45
C ASN A 126 -23.12 17.13 -2.20
N TRP A 127 -22.19 16.48 -1.51
CA TRP A 127 -21.30 15.50 -2.15
C TRP A 127 -22.07 14.37 -2.86
N PRO A 128 -23.23 13.84 -2.38
CA PRO A 128 -23.92 12.76 -3.08
C PRO A 128 -24.51 13.20 -4.42
N GLU A 129 -25.07 14.42 -4.46
CA GLU A 129 -25.60 15.02 -5.70
C GLU A 129 -24.47 15.30 -6.70
N THR A 130 -23.35 15.85 -6.20
CA THR A 130 -22.16 16.10 -7.02
C THR A 130 -21.59 14.79 -7.56
N ALA A 131 -21.52 13.74 -6.73
CA ALA A 131 -21.09 12.41 -7.14
C ALA A 131 -21.99 11.84 -8.22
N ALA A 132 -23.31 11.94 -8.04
CA ALA A 132 -24.29 11.47 -9.01
C ALA A 132 -24.14 12.16 -10.38
N GLY A 133 -23.97 13.49 -10.37
CA GLY A 133 -23.70 14.26 -11.59
C GLY A 133 -22.42 13.84 -12.31
N GLN A 134 -21.35 13.54 -11.57
CA GLN A 134 -20.11 13.04 -12.17
C GLN A 134 -20.28 11.61 -12.72
N LEU A 135 -20.94 10.72 -11.96
CA LEU A 135 -21.15 9.33 -12.34
C LEU A 135 -21.99 9.21 -13.62
N ALA A 136 -22.98 10.09 -13.81
CA ALA A 136 -23.74 10.20 -15.05
C ALA A 136 -22.87 10.52 -16.28
N THR A 137 -21.72 11.16 -16.07
CA THR A 137 -20.69 11.40 -17.12
C THR A 137 -19.58 10.35 -17.14
N ASN A 138 -19.82 9.19 -16.50
CA ASN A 138 -18.90 8.06 -16.46
C ASN A 138 -17.54 8.39 -15.81
N ASN A 139 -17.59 9.22 -14.75
CA ASN A 139 -16.44 9.65 -13.98
C ASN A 139 -16.82 9.82 -12.50
N LEU A 140 -15.84 9.78 -11.59
CA LEU A 140 -16.02 10.22 -10.21
C LEU A 140 -14.65 10.58 -9.65
N ASN A 141 -14.49 11.85 -9.30
CA ASN A 141 -13.31 12.40 -8.65
C ASN A 141 -13.71 13.70 -7.94
N LEU A 142 -13.95 13.62 -6.63
CA LEU A 142 -14.39 14.76 -5.83
C LEU A 142 -13.73 14.78 -4.47
N ILE A 143 -13.63 15.97 -3.89
CA ILE A 143 -13.10 16.21 -2.55
C ILE A 143 -14.06 17.08 -1.75
N PHE A 144 -14.26 16.78 -0.47
CA PHE A 144 -15.09 17.58 0.43
C PHE A 144 -14.58 17.52 1.87
N GLY A 145 -14.85 18.57 2.64
CA GLY A 145 -14.45 18.63 4.04
C GLY A 145 -15.22 17.63 4.90
N HIS A 146 -14.49 16.81 5.65
CA HIS A 146 -15.06 15.95 6.69
C HIS A 146 -15.02 16.65 8.07
N SER A 147 -13.86 17.20 8.41
CA SER A 147 -13.58 18.01 9.60
C SER A 147 -12.56 19.13 9.27
N ASP A 148 -12.23 19.94 10.27
CA ASP A 148 -11.21 21.00 10.11
C ASP A 148 -9.83 20.45 9.75
N GLU A 149 -9.55 19.19 10.12
CA GLU A 149 -8.27 18.52 9.91
C GLU A 149 -8.29 17.52 8.74
N ILE A 150 -9.47 17.10 8.27
CA ILE A 150 -9.60 15.98 7.33
C ILE A 150 -10.52 16.35 6.16
N ASP A 151 -10.04 16.11 4.95
CA ASP A 151 -10.85 16.08 3.74
C ASP A 151 -11.07 14.64 3.28
N PHE A 152 -12.26 14.36 2.75
CA PHE A 152 -12.56 13.10 2.08
C PHE A 152 -12.42 13.27 0.57
N HIS A 153 -11.68 12.37 -0.04
CA HIS A 153 -11.53 12.24 -1.48
C HIS A 153 -12.22 10.96 -1.94
N ILE A 154 -13.15 11.09 -2.89
CA ILE A 154 -13.86 9.96 -3.50
C ILE A 154 -13.46 9.88 -4.97
N GLN A 155 -13.07 8.68 -5.39
CA GLN A 155 -12.78 8.40 -6.79
C GLN A 155 -13.24 7.01 -7.24
N ILE A 156 -13.40 6.84 -8.55
CA ILE A 156 -13.46 5.53 -9.19
C ILE A 156 -12.22 5.32 -10.07
N GLU A 157 -11.67 4.11 -10.04
CA GLU A 157 -10.79 3.62 -11.12
C GLU A 157 -11.61 2.76 -12.05
N LYS A 158 -11.33 2.84 -13.35
CA LYS A 158 -12.02 2.07 -14.38
C LYS A 158 -11.08 1.03 -15.00
N MET A 159 -11.59 -0.17 -15.28
CA MET A 159 -10.84 -1.21 -16.01
C MET A 159 -10.67 -0.85 -17.49
N ASN A 160 -11.66 -0.18 -18.07
CA ASN A 160 -11.65 0.36 -19.42
C ASN A 160 -12.53 1.62 -19.46
N SER A 161 -12.91 2.09 -20.65
CA SER A 161 -13.74 3.30 -20.73
C SER A 161 -15.12 3.17 -20.09
N HIS A 162 -15.64 1.97 -19.78
CA HIS A 162 -17.04 1.76 -19.40
C HIS A 162 -17.25 1.15 -18.02
N PHE A 163 -16.28 0.44 -17.44
CA PHE A 163 -16.51 -0.35 -16.22
C PHE A 163 -15.60 0.05 -15.08
N ILE A 164 -16.19 0.13 -13.88
CA ILE A 164 -15.47 0.38 -12.63
C ILE A 164 -14.61 -0.84 -12.29
N ARG A 165 -13.35 -0.57 -11.96
CA ARG A 165 -12.42 -1.50 -11.32
C ARG A 165 -12.53 -1.42 -9.81
N TYR A 166 -12.55 -0.22 -9.24
CA TYR A 166 -12.82 -0.04 -7.82
C TYR A 166 -13.38 1.35 -7.53
N ILE A 167 -14.05 1.46 -6.39
CA ILE A 167 -14.40 2.72 -5.74
C ILE A 167 -13.45 2.90 -4.55
N ASN A 168 -12.91 4.10 -4.37
CA ASN A 168 -12.03 4.42 -3.25
C ASN A 168 -12.51 5.70 -2.55
N VAL A 169 -12.54 5.66 -1.22
CA VAL A 169 -12.75 6.82 -0.34
C VAL A 169 -11.50 6.96 0.52
N THR A 170 -10.81 8.09 0.42
CA THR A 170 -9.59 8.37 1.18
C THR A 170 -9.80 9.57 2.11
N ALA A 171 -9.39 9.43 3.37
CA ALA A 171 -9.25 10.53 4.30
C ALA A 171 -7.84 11.13 4.17
N ILE A 172 -7.78 12.41 3.81
CA ILE A 172 -6.57 13.20 3.63
C ILE A 172 -6.45 14.13 4.82
N TYR A 173 -5.38 14.01 5.58
CA TYR A 173 -5.14 14.85 6.75
C TYR A 173 -4.39 16.12 6.33
N LYS A 174 -4.99 17.29 6.59
CA LYS A 174 -4.46 18.62 6.21
C LYS A 174 -3.18 18.98 6.95
N THR A 175 -3.00 18.45 8.15
CA THR A 175 -1.83 18.64 9.01
C THR A 175 -1.24 17.28 9.34
N GLY A 176 -0.02 17.04 8.86
CA GLY A 176 0.67 15.78 9.12
C GLY A 176 1.73 15.43 8.10
N ASN A 177 2.81 16.23 8.02
CA ASN A 177 4.07 15.69 7.53
C ASN A 177 4.62 14.77 8.62
N SER A 178 4.37 13.48 8.48
CA SER A 178 4.92 12.49 9.38
C SER A 178 6.45 12.48 9.22
N PRO A 179 7.27 12.60 10.28
CA PRO A 179 8.71 12.35 10.20
C PRO A 179 9.04 10.94 9.68
N PHE A 180 8.08 10.00 9.71
CA PHE A 180 8.17 8.74 8.96
C PHE A 180 8.40 8.95 7.46
N SER A 181 8.02 10.10 6.90
CA SER A 181 8.26 10.45 5.49
C SER A 181 9.75 10.52 5.11
N LYS A 182 10.65 10.70 6.08
CA LYS A 182 12.11 10.54 5.89
C LYS A 182 12.47 9.08 5.57
N TYR A 183 11.66 8.14 6.03
CA TYR A 183 11.84 6.70 5.91
C TYR A 183 10.92 6.06 4.87
N TYR A 184 9.85 6.74 4.43
CA TYR A 184 8.81 6.19 3.55
C TYR A 184 8.17 7.26 2.66
N THR A 185 7.68 6.91 1.47
CA THR A 185 6.83 7.80 0.65
C THR A 185 5.41 7.22 0.64
N PRO A 186 4.35 7.96 1.00
CA PRO A 186 4.15 9.40 0.83
C PRO A 186 4.39 10.26 2.08
N GLY A 187 4.52 11.58 1.85
CA GLY A 187 4.74 12.60 2.87
C GLY A 187 3.56 12.85 3.82
N GLU A 188 2.39 12.31 3.51
CA GLU A 188 1.13 12.53 4.23
C GLU A 188 0.52 11.20 4.68
N PHE A 189 0.02 11.16 5.92
CA PHE A 189 -0.77 10.04 6.43
C PHE A 189 -2.18 10.08 5.82
N TYR A 190 -2.65 8.95 5.31
CA TYR A 190 -4.01 8.80 4.78
C TYR A 190 -4.61 7.46 5.21
N LEU A 191 -5.93 7.44 5.34
CA LEU A 191 -6.71 6.22 5.55
C LEU A 191 -7.61 6.03 4.34
N SER A 192 -7.78 4.79 3.89
CA SER A 192 -8.66 4.53 2.74
C SER A 192 -9.56 3.33 2.96
N GLU A 193 -10.72 3.41 2.32
CA GLU A 193 -11.66 2.32 2.16
C GLU A 193 -11.98 2.14 0.68
N ASN A 194 -11.86 0.90 0.21
CA ASN A 194 -12.08 0.59 -1.19
C ASN A 194 -13.02 -0.59 -1.38
N LYS A 195 -13.71 -0.58 -2.53
CA LYS A 195 -14.48 -1.72 -3.03
C LYS A 195 -13.96 -2.10 -4.40
N LEU A 196 -13.34 -3.28 -4.50
CA LEU A 196 -12.88 -3.85 -5.76
C LEU A 196 -14.02 -4.56 -6.50
N PHE A 197 -14.11 -4.30 -7.80
CA PHE A 197 -14.99 -4.92 -8.79
C PHE A 197 -14.11 -5.43 -9.93
N ASP A 198 -13.36 -6.51 -9.68
CA ASP A 198 -12.55 -7.11 -10.73
C ASP A 198 -13.33 -8.16 -11.54
N SER A 199 -12.87 -8.38 -12.77
CA SER A 199 -13.44 -9.32 -13.72
C SER A 199 -13.18 -10.80 -13.39
N LEU A 200 -12.32 -11.09 -12.39
CA LEU A 200 -11.94 -12.45 -12.00
C LEU A 200 -12.88 -13.01 -10.92
N PHE A 201 -13.39 -12.16 -10.01
CA PHE A 201 -14.23 -12.58 -8.89
C PHE A 201 -15.73 -12.31 -9.06
N ASP A 202 -16.15 -11.43 -9.97
CA ASP A 202 -17.58 -11.24 -10.26
C ASP A 202 -17.85 -10.99 -11.76
N LYS A 203 -17.74 -12.06 -12.56
CA LYS A 203 -18.02 -12.04 -14.02
C LYS A 203 -19.45 -11.59 -14.38
N THR A 204 -20.34 -11.44 -13.40
CA THR A 204 -21.75 -11.08 -13.62
C THR A 204 -22.05 -9.59 -13.46
N LYS A 205 -21.09 -8.77 -12.98
CA LYS A 205 -21.36 -7.36 -12.63
C LYS A 205 -20.31 -6.42 -13.20
N GLN A 206 -20.39 -6.24 -14.51
CA GLN A 206 -19.81 -5.07 -15.17
C GLN A 206 -20.54 -3.80 -14.69
N MET A 207 -20.05 -3.18 -13.61
CA MET A 207 -20.67 -1.99 -13.02
C MET A 207 -20.25 -0.74 -13.80
N ARG A 208 -21.13 -0.28 -14.69
CA ARG A 208 -20.94 1.00 -15.39
C ARG A 208 -21.28 2.17 -14.46
N PRO A 209 -20.44 3.21 -14.36
CA PRO A 209 -20.72 4.32 -13.42
C PRO A 209 -22.06 5.00 -13.68
N ASP A 210 -22.40 5.24 -14.95
CA ASP A 210 -23.61 5.94 -15.36
C ASP A 210 -24.88 5.14 -15.03
N ALA A 211 -24.88 3.83 -15.33
CA ALA A 211 -26.02 2.96 -15.11
C ALA A 211 -26.25 2.58 -13.64
N TYR A 212 -25.24 2.72 -12.79
CA TYR A 212 -25.29 2.30 -11.38
C TYR A 212 -25.10 3.46 -10.40
N THR A 213 -25.42 4.68 -10.84
CA THR A 213 -25.20 5.91 -10.06
C THR A 213 -25.72 5.80 -8.62
N ALA A 214 -26.98 5.40 -8.44
CA ALA A 214 -27.61 5.30 -7.11
C ALA A 214 -27.00 4.21 -6.23
N GLN A 215 -26.62 3.07 -6.83
CA GLN A 215 -25.98 1.97 -6.11
C GLN A 215 -24.56 2.34 -5.66
N ILE A 216 -23.83 3.07 -6.51
CA ILE A 216 -22.47 3.54 -6.23
C ILE A 216 -22.51 4.60 -5.12
N THR A 217 -23.36 5.61 -5.24
CA THR A 217 -23.49 6.64 -4.19
C THR A 217 -23.99 6.05 -2.88
N GLY A 218 -24.97 5.14 -2.93
CA GLY A 218 -25.47 4.42 -1.75
C GLY A 218 -24.40 3.56 -1.08
N LEU A 219 -23.56 2.85 -1.84
CA LEU A 219 -22.43 2.08 -1.29
C LEU A 219 -21.41 3.00 -0.61
N ILE A 220 -21.08 4.14 -1.23
CA ILE A 220 -20.16 5.11 -0.63
C ILE A 220 -20.72 5.64 0.69
N ASP A 221 -21.98 6.08 0.70
CA ASP A 221 -22.62 6.74 1.84
C ASP A 221 -22.89 5.79 3.01
N THR A 222 -23.38 4.58 2.72
CA THR A 222 -23.83 3.65 3.76
C THR A 222 -22.75 2.67 4.23
N THR A 223 -21.67 2.51 3.46
CA THR A 223 -20.63 1.50 3.76
C THR A 223 -19.24 2.11 3.85
N LEU A 224 -18.75 2.76 2.78
CA LEU A 224 -17.35 3.17 2.72
C LEU A 224 -17.04 4.35 3.65
N ILE A 225 -17.88 5.39 3.64
CA ILE A 225 -17.75 6.55 4.51
C ILE A 225 -17.86 6.14 5.99
N PRO A 226 -18.91 5.43 6.45
CA PRO A 226 -19.04 5.05 7.86
C PRO A 226 -17.87 4.20 8.35
N LYS A 227 -17.40 3.26 7.53
CA LYS A 227 -16.24 2.42 7.89
C LYS A 227 -14.96 3.23 8.00
N LEU A 228 -14.73 4.17 7.08
CA LEU A 228 -13.59 5.07 7.13
C LEU A 228 -13.66 6.01 8.34
N THR A 229 -14.84 6.54 8.66
CA THR A 229 -15.09 7.34 9.86
C THR A 229 -14.78 6.55 11.13
N GLY A 230 -15.25 5.30 11.25
CA GLY A 230 -14.91 4.45 12.39
C GLY A 230 -13.41 4.20 12.54
N ARG A 231 -12.66 4.11 11.43
CA ARG A 231 -11.19 4.03 11.46
C ARG A 231 -10.54 5.31 11.97
N ILE A 232 -11.03 6.47 11.52
CA ILE A 232 -10.55 7.78 11.96
C ILE A 232 -10.79 7.94 13.46
N GLU A 233 -12.00 7.66 13.93
CA GLU A 233 -12.37 7.72 15.34
C GLU A 233 -11.50 6.80 16.19
N MET A 234 -11.27 5.56 15.74
CA MET A 234 -10.39 4.61 16.44
C MET A 234 -8.95 5.10 16.49
N TRP A 235 -8.43 5.70 15.41
CA TRP A 235 -7.09 6.30 15.40
C TRP A 235 -6.97 7.48 16.37
N HIS A 236 -7.99 8.34 16.46
CA HIS A 236 -8.03 9.41 17.46
C HIS A 236 -8.11 8.85 18.88
N ALA A 237 -8.91 7.81 19.12
CA ALA A 237 -9.01 7.14 20.41
C ALA A 237 -7.65 6.58 20.85
N LEU A 238 -6.92 5.92 19.95
CA LEU A 238 -5.56 5.43 20.22
C LEU A 238 -4.60 6.53 20.68
N GLY A 239 -4.80 7.79 20.26
CA GLY A 239 -3.97 8.91 20.69
C GLY A 239 -4.03 9.21 22.19
N THR A 240 -5.04 8.70 22.90
CA THR A 240 -5.23 8.91 24.35
C THR A 240 -5.51 7.63 25.14
N MET A 241 -5.80 6.52 24.46
CA MET A 241 -6.11 5.22 25.06
C MET A 241 -4.90 4.64 25.81
N PRO A 242 -5.03 4.32 27.11
CA PRO A 242 -4.02 3.56 27.84
C PRO A 242 -3.73 2.22 27.16
N PHE A 243 -2.48 1.79 27.15
CA PHE A 243 -2.11 0.57 26.45
C PHE A 243 -2.77 -0.69 27.04
N SER A 244 -3.05 -0.71 28.35
CA SER A 244 -3.79 -1.82 28.98
C SER A 244 -5.21 -1.97 28.44
N GLU A 245 -5.86 -0.87 28.09
CA GLU A 245 -7.17 -0.88 27.44
C GLU A 245 -7.08 -1.39 26.00
N PHE A 246 -6.03 -0.97 25.27
CA PHE A 246 -5.73 -1.48 23.94
C PHE A 246 -5.48 -3.00 23.96
N GLU A 247 -4.65 -3.50 24.89
CA GLU A 247 -4.36 -4.94 25.02
C GLU A 247 -5.63 -5.75 25.27
N THR A 248 -6.51 -5.25 26.15
CA THR A 248 -7.79 -5.91 26.48
C THR A 248 -8.70 -6.01 25.27
N ASN A 249 -8.69 -4.99 24.39
CA ASN A 249 -9.60 -4.88 23.24
C ASN A 249 -8.91 -5.06 21.89
N GLN A 250 -7.69 -5.61 21.88
CA GLN A 250 -6.77 -5.54 20.73
C GLN A 250 -7.41 -6.09 19.45
N ALA A 251 -8.03 -7.27 19.49
CA ALA A 251 -8.63 -7.90 18.33
C ALA A 251 -9.71 -7.01 17.69
N THR A 252 -10.58 -6.41 18.50
CA THR A 252 -11.64 -5.51 18.04
C THR A 252 -11.07 -4.24 17.44
N ILE A 253 -10.07 -3.64 18.09
CA ILE A 253 -9.42 -2.40 17.62
C ILE A 253 -8.72 -2.64 16.28
N LEU A 254 -7.93 -3.71 16.16
CA LEU A 254 -7.25 -4.06 14.92
C LEU A 254 -8.24 -4.42 13.80
N GLN A 255 -9.36 -5.06 14.13
CA GLN A 255 -10.41 -5.35 13.16
C GLN A 255 -11.07 -4.06 12.62
N VAL A 256 -11.30 -3.07 13.47
CA VAL A 256 -11.81 -1.75 13.03
C VAL A 256 -10.78 -1.06 12.13
N LEU A 257 -9.53 -0.95 12.62
CA LEU A 257 -8.46 -0.20 11.95
C LEU A 257 -8.04 -0.81 10.62
N PHE A 258 -7.93 -2.14 10.55
CA PHE A 258 -7.27 -2.81 9.42
C PHE A 258 -8.12 -3.89 8.78
N GLY A 259 -9.21 -4.31 9.43
CA GLY A 259 -10.05 -5.44 8.96
C GLY A 259 -9.37 -6.80 9.12
N THR A 260 -8.27 -6.86 9.87
CA THR A 260 -7.43 -8.04 10.06
C THR A 260 -6.50 -7.84 11.26
N ASP A 261 -6.11 -8.94 11.90
CA ASP A 261 -5.10 -8.98 12.97
C ASP A 261 -3.74 -9.50 12.47
N ARG A 262 -3.62 -9.79 11.17
CA ARG A 262 -2.40 -10.33 10.55
C ARG A 262 -1.24 -9.37 10.70
N ASP A 263 -0.16 -9.87 11.30
CA ASP A 263 1.02 -9.08 11.65
C ASP A 263 1.61 -8.30 10.45
N PHE A 264 1.67 -8.90 9.25
CA PHE A 264 2.19 -8.24 8.04
C PHE A 264 1.32 -7.08 7.51
N VAL A 265 0.10 -6.91 8.03
CA VAL A 265 -0.75 -5.74 7.78
C VAL A 265 -0.67 -4.76 8.95
N VAL A 266 -0.79 -5.28 10.17
CA VAL A 266 -0.81 -4.49 11.40
C VAL A 266 0.50 -3.73 11.59
N ALA A 267 1.65 -4.39 11.42
CA ALA A 267 2.95 -3.79 11.69
C ALA A 267 3.24 -2.58 10.77
N PRO A 268 3.10 -2.66 9.44
CA PRO A 268 3.25 -1.49 8.57
C PRO A 268 2.27 -0.36 8.89
N MET A 269 0.99 -0.69 9.09
CA MET A 269 -0.06 0.32 9.24
C MET A 269 0.01 1.05 10.59
N LEU A 270 0.39 0.37 11.67
CA LEU A 270 0.63 1.04 12.94
C LEU A 270 1.93 1.86 12.93
N THR A 271 2.96 1.40 12.21
CA THR A 271 4.20 2.16 12.04
C THR A 271 3.94 3.52 11.40
N THR A 272 3.09 3.59 10.37
CA THR A 272 2.79 4.85 9.67
C THR A 272 1.99 5.84 10.52
N GLY A 273 1.25 5.34 11.52
CA GLY A 273 0.44 6.16 12.42
C GLY A 273 1.08 6.43 13.78
N ILE A 274 2.31 5.96 14.05
CA ILE A 274 2.91 6.08 15.39
C ILE A 274 3.13 7.55 15.81
N ASP A 275 3.35 8.45 14.84
CA ASP A 275 3.47 9.90 15.12
C ASP A 275 2.17 10.49 15.68
N ARG A 276 1.01 9.88 15.38
CA ARG A 276 -0.29 10.29 15.95
C ARG A 276 -0.42 9.95 17.43
N LEU A 277 0.45 9.07 17.94
CA LEU A 277 0.52 8.74 19.36
C LEU A 277 1.45 9.66 20.15
N ALA A 278 1.94 10.77 19.56
CA ALA A 278 2.85 11.70 20.24
C ALA A 278 2.31 12.25 21.57
N GLY A 279 0.99 12.41 21.70
CA GLY A 279 0.33 12.82 22.93
C GLY A 279 -0.04 11.69 23.90
N ASN A 280 0.19 10.42 23.53
CA ASN A 280 -0.19 9.27 24.35
C ASN A 280 0.90 8.95 25.39
N PRO A 281 0.59 8.93 26.71
CA PRO A 281 1.56 8.58 27.76
C PRO A 281 2.18 7.18 27.62
N ASP A 282 1.46 6.27 26.98
CA ASP A 282 1.88 4.88 26.74
C ASP A 282 2.47 4.67 25.33
N LYS A 283 2.80 5.73 24.58
CA LYS A 283 3.38 5.65 23.22
C LYS A 283 4.49 4.59 23.11
N ASN A 284 5.39 4.52 24.09
CA ASN A 284 6.49 3.55 24.09
C ASN A 284 6.01 2.10 24.11
N LYS A 285 4.91 1.78 24.80
CA LYS A 285 4.31 0.44 24.82
C LYS A 285 3.67 0.09 23.47
N TYR A 286 3.01 1.05 22.83
CA TYR A 286 2.54 0.88 21.45
C TYR A 286 3.70 0.63 20.47
N ILE A 287 4.83 1.33 20.63
CA ILE A 287 6.02 1.07 19.82
C ILE A 287 6.53 -0.36 20.06
N ASP A 288 6.60 -0.81 21.31
CA ASP A 288 7.01 -2.18 21.64
C ASP A 288 6.10 -3.24 21.00
N PHE A 289 4.79 -3.01 21.04
CA PHE A 289 3.82 -3.84 20.34
C PHE A 289 4.09 -3.89 18.82
N VAL A 290 4.33 -2.75 18.19
CA VAL A 290 4.63 -2.68 16.75
C VAL A 290 5.93 -3.42 16.42
N ILE A 291 6.97 -3.30 17.26
CA ILE A 291 8.23 -4.03 17.09
C ILE A 291 7.99 -5.54 17.16
N GLN A 292 7.23 -6.02 18.16
CA GLN A 292 6.89 -7.43 18.28
C GLN A 292 6.14 -7.94 17.04
N LYS A 293 5.21 -7.14 16.51
CA LYS A 293 4.49 -7.49 15.27
C LYS A 293 5.44 -7.57 14.07
N TRP A 294 6.42 -6.67 13.97
CA TRP A 294 7.45 -6.75 12.93
C TRP A 294 8.34 -7.99 13.05
N GLU A 295 8.65 -8.47 14.25
CA GLU A 295 9.45 -9.70 14.45
C GLU A 295 8.74 -10.95 13.93
N ASN A 296 7.41 -10.96 13.97
CA ASN A 296 6.59 -12.04 13.41
C ASN A 296 6.37 -11.91 11.90
N CYS A 297 6.57 -10.72 11.34
CA CYS A 297 6.56 -10.52 9.91
C CYS A 297 7.85 -11.11 9.36
N LYS A 298 7.78 -12.16 8.55
CA LYS A 298 8.92 -12.63 7.72
C LYS A 298 9.33 -11.62 6.63
N VAL A 299 8.98 -10.35 6.82
CA VAL A 299 9.24 -9.21 5.94
C VAL A 299 10.22 -8.31 6.67
N GLU A 300 11.33 -7.99 6.02
CA GLU A 300 12.45 -7.30 6.66
C GLU A 300 12.09 -5.88 7.16
N SER A 301 12.55 -5.57 8.38
CA SER A 301 12.21 -4.36 9.15
C SER A 301 13.22 -3.20 8.95
N PHE A 302 13.78 -3.01 7.76
CA PHE A 302 14.94 -2.12 7.58
C PHE A 302 14.57 -0.63 7.78
N LYS A 303 15.35 0.06 8.63
CA LYS A 303 15.10 1.41 9.19
C LYS A 303 13.81 1.60 10.00
N ILE A 304 12.86 0.68 9.96
CA ILE A 304 11.69 0.72 10.85
C ILE A 304 12.14 0.62 12.31
N LYS A 305 13.07 -0.27 12.64
CA LYS A 305 13.63 -0.34 13.99
C LYS A 305 14.33 0.96 14.40
N ASN A 306 15.04 1.61 13.47
CA ASN A 306 15.68 2.91 13.74
C ASN A 306 14.66 4.03 13.91
N TYR A 307 13.64 4.09 13.05
CA TYR A 307 12.54 5.03 13.17
C TYR A 307 11.77 4.85 14.47
N LEU A 308 11.35 3.62 14.78
CA LEU A 308 10.66 3.29 16.03
C LEU A 308 11.54 3.61 17.25
N ALA A 309 12.85 3.38 17.17
CA ALA A 309 13.80 3.80 18.22
C ALA A 309 13.89 5.33 18.35
N GLU A 310 13.99 6.08 17.24
CA GLU A 310 13.92 7.56 17.24
C GLU A 310 12.61 8.06 17.86
N GLN A 311 11.50 7.39 17.56
CA GLN A 311 10.20 7.73 18.11
C GLN A 311 10.13 7.51 19.61
N LYS A 312 10.78 6.46 20.15
CA LYS A 312 10.88 6.25 21.59
C LYS A 312 11.65 7.35 22.32
N ILE A 313 12.72 7.84 21.71
CA ILE A 313 13.56 8.90 22.30
C ILE A 313 12.81 10.25 22.35
N ASN A 314 11.93 10.48 21.37
CA ASN A 314 11.10 11.69 21.27
C ASN A 314 9.71 11.52 21.92
N SER A 315 9.55 10.58 22.86
CA SER A 315 8.30 10.33 23.61
C SER A 315 8.33 10.96 24.99
#